data_AF-A0A1G9UKG0-F1
#
_entry.id   AF-A0A1G9UKG0-F1
#
_cell.length_a   1.000
_cell.length_b   1.000
_cell.length_c   1.000
_cell.angle_alpha   90.00
_cell.angle_beta   90.00
_cell.angle_gamma   90.00
#
_symmetry.space_group_name_H-M   'P 1'
#
loop_
_entity.id
_entity.type
_entity.pdbx_description
1 polymer ?
#
loop_
_entity_poly.entity_id
_entity_poly.type
_entity_poly.pdbx_seq_one_letter_code
_entity_poly.pdbx_strand_id
1 'polypeptide(L)' 'MIYLLAVIGALTVAVLVWRAFAPQHSEYTPGRKVIAPDDDPEFLRKLDEQRKRDE' A
#
# COMPACT_ATOMS: atom_id res chain seq x y z
N MET A 1 -12.94 -6.81 -41.27
CA MET A 1 -13.65 -7.62 -40.25
C MET A 1 -12.69 -8.23 -39.25
N ILE A 2 -11.69 -9.01 -39.66
CA ILE A 2 -10.71 -9.59 -38.73
C ILE A 2 -9.95 -8.55 -37.89
N TYR A 3 -9.61 -7.40 -38.49
CA TYR A 3 -8.99 -6.29 -37.76
C TYR A 3 -9.87 -5.72 -36.64
N LEU A 4 -11.19 -5.64 -36.85
CA LEU A 4 -12.13 -5.18 -35.83
C LEU A 4 -12.13 -6.15 -34.64
N LEU A 5 -12.19 -7.45 -34.93
CA LEU A 5 -12.16 -8.51 -33.92
C LEU A 5 -10.81 -8.53 -33.18
N ALA A 6 -9.70 -8.32 -33.89
CA ALA A 6 -8.37 -8.24 -33.29
C ALA A 6 -8.24 -7.05 -32.34
N VAL A 7 -8.77 -5.88 -32.71
CA VAL A 7 -8.79 -4.70 -31.83
C VAL A 7 -9.61 -4.95 -30.58
N ILE A 8 -10.80 -5.54 -30.72
CA ILE A 8 -11.65 -5.89 -29.58
C ILE A 8 -10.93 -6.89 -28.66
N GLY A 9 -10.32 -7.92 -29.24
CA GLY A 9 -9.55 -8.92 -28.49
C GLY A 9 -8.33 -8.35 -27.77
N ALA A 10 -7.61 -7.43 -28.40
CA ALA A 10 -6.47 -6.75 -27.77
C ALA A 10 -6.93 -5.88 -26.59
N LEU A 11 -8.03 -5.15 -26.75
CA LEU A 11 -8.59 -4.32 -25.68
C LEU A 11 -9.09 -5.16 -24.50
N THR A 12 -9.77 -6.29 -24.75
CA THR A 12 -10.23 -7.15 -23.67
C THR A 12 -9.07 -7.76 -22.89
N VAL A 13 -8.02 -8.23 -23.57
CA VAL A 13 -6.80 -8.73 -22.90
C VAL A 13 -6.13 -7.62 -22.08
N ALA A 14 -5.98 -6.42 -22.64
CA ALA A 14 -5.40 -5.29 -21.92
C ALA A 14 -6.19 -4.94 -20.64
N VAL A 15 -7.52 -4.91 -20.72
CA VAL A 15 -8.40 -4.67 -19.56
C VAL A 15 -8.28 -5.79 -18.52
N LEU A 16 -8.20 -7.05 -18.96
CA LEU A 16 -8.05 -8.19 -18.04
C LEU A 16 -6.69 -8.16 -17.32
N VAL A 17 -5.61 -7.88 -18.05
CA VAL A 17 -4.26 -7.73 -17.48
C VAL A 17 -4.24 -6.56 -16.50
N TRP A 18 -4.81 -5.41 -16.90
CA TRP A 18 -4.95 -4.27 -15.99
C TRP A 18 -5.71 -4.69 -14.74
N ARG A 19 -6.87 -5.34 -14.84
CA ARG A 19 -7.68 -5.67 -13.66
C ARG A 19 -7.03 -6.72 -12.76
N ALA A 20 -6.29 -7.67 -13.33
CA ALA A 20 -5.61 -8.73 -12.58
C ALA A 20 -4.35 -8.23 -11.85
N PHE A 21 -3.62 -7.30 -12.46
CA PHE A 21 -2.34 -6.81 -11.95
C PHE A 21 -2.36 -5.33 -11.53
N ALA A 22 -3.52 -4.67 -11.61
CA ALA A 22 -3.67 -3.34 -11.06
C ALA A 22 -3.20 -3.39 -9.62
N PRO A 23 -2.35 -2.44 -9.20
CA PRO A 23 -2.11 -2.22 -7.80
C PRO A 23 -3.49 -2.17 -7.15
N GLN A 24 -3.78 -3.11 -6.26
CA GLN A 24 -4.93 -2.94 -5.41
C GLN A 24 -4.61 -1.62 -4.72
N HIS A 25 -5.39 -0.57 -5.05
CA HIS A 25 -5.46 0.57 -4.17
C HIS A 25 -5.68 -0.08 -2.83
N SER A 26 -4.71 0.03 -1.95
CA SER A 26 -4.86 -0.44 -0.60
C SER A 26 -6.02 0.39 -0.09
N GLU A 27 -7.24 -0.10 -0.28
CA GLU A 27 -8.35 0.19 0.60
C GLU A 27 -7.72 -0.07 1.93
N TYR A 28 -7.41 1.04 2.60
CA TYR A 28 -6.80 1.06 3.89
C TYR A 28 -7.79 0.30 4.75
N THR A 29 -7.64 -1.02 4.84
CA THR A 29 -8.50 -1.86 5.65
C THR A 29 -8.41 -1.22 7.02
N PRO A 30 -9.47 -0.62 7.56
CA PRO A 30 -9.40 0.07 8.83
C PRO A 30 -9.40 -0.95 9.98
N GLY A 31 -8.74 -2.10 9.77
CA GLY A 31 -8.72 -3.27 10.63
C GLY A 31 -7.57 -3.31 11.61
N ARG A 32 -6.64 -2.35 11.55
CA ARG A 32 -5.73 -2.07 12.67
C ARG A 32 -5.35 -0.60 12.61
N LYS A 33 -6.07 0.24 13.36
CA LYS A 33 -5.49 1.51 13.78
C LYS A 33 -4.21 1.14 14.52
N VAL A 34 -3.07 1.26 13.86
CA VAL A 34 -1.81 1.39 14.56
C VAL A 34 -1.98 2.68 15.33
N ILE A 35 -2.29 2.55 16.62
CA ILE A 35 -2.23 3.68 17.54
C ILE A 35 -0.75 4.02 17.56
N ALA A 36 -0.40 5.11 16.86
CA ALA A 36 0.92 5.69 17.03
C ALA A 36 1.06 6.03 18.52
N PRO A 37 2.22 5.75 19.15
CA PRO A 37 2.54 6.33 20.44
C PRO A 37 2.27 7.84 20.42
N ASP A 38 1.75 8.39 21.51
CA ASP A 38 1.60 9.84 21.63
C ASP A 38 2.98 10.48 21.54
N ASP A 39 3.14 11.49 20.67
CA ASP A 39 4.39 12.24 20.44
C ASP A 39 4.73 13.17 21.62
N ASP A 40 4.57 12.70 22.86
CA ASP A 40 4.83 13.48 24.06
C ASP A 40 6.35 13.59 24.33
N PRO A 41 6.80 14.69 24.96
CA PRO A 41 8.23 14.88 25.24
C PRO A 41 8.80 13.80 26.18
N GLU A 42 7.95 13.16 26.97
CA GLU A 42 8.34 12.08 27.87
C GLU A 42 8.67 10.77 27.11
N PHE A 43 7.96 10.45 26.03
CA PHE A 43 8.26 9.31 25.15
C PHE A 43 9.64 9.46 24.50
N LEU A 44 9.93 10.65 23.96
CA LEU A 44 11.22 10.92 23.31
C LEU A 44 12.39 10.81 24.27
N ARG A 45 12.22 11.28 25.51
CA ARG A 45 13.25 11.13 26.57
C ARG A 45 13.54 9.67 26.88
N LYS A 46 12.49 8.84 26.99
CA LYS A 46 12.64 7.39 27.24
C LYS A 46 13.31 6.68 26.06
N LEU A 47 13.05 7.10 24.82
CA LEU A 47 13.68 6.53 23.63
C LEU A 47 15.19 6.82 23.59
N ASP A 48 15.59 8.05 23.92
CA ASP A 48 17.00 8.45 23.96
C ASP A 48 17.77 7.75 25.10
N GLU A 49 17.12 7.57 26.26
CA GLU A 49 17.66 6.79 27.38
C GLU A 49 17.87 5.30 27.03
N GLN A 50 16.96 4.70 26.27
CA GLN A 50 17.12 3.32 25.78
C GLN A 50 18.27 3.21 24.77
N ARG A 51 18.32 4.12 23.78
CA ARG A 51 19.39 4.14 22.77
C ARG A 51 20.78 4.22 23.38
N LYS A 52 20.94 5.04 24.43
CA LYS A 52 22.21 5.20 25.16
C LYS A 52 22.59 4.00 26.01
N ARG A 53 21.64 3.14 26.38
CA ARG A 53 21.89 1.89 27.13
C ARG A 53 22.32 0.75 26.21
N ASP A 54 21.86 0.78 24.95
CA ASP A 54 22.15 -0.23 23.94
C ASP A 54 23.50 0.02 23.22
N GLU A 55 24.11 1.20 23.39
CA GLU A 55 25.51 1.54 23.03
C GLU A 55 26.50 1.24 24.17
#